data_AF-A0AAD8UAY7-F1
#
_entry.id   AF-A0AAD8UAY7-F1
#
_cell.length_a   1.000
_cell.length_b   1.000
_cell.length_c   1.000
_cell.angle_alpha   90.00
_cell.angle_beta   90.00
_cell.angle_gamma   90.00
#
_symmetry.space_group_name_H-M   'P 1'
#
loop_
_entity.id
_entity.type
_entity.pdbx_description
1 polymer ?
#
loop_
_entity_poly.entity_id
_entity_poly.type
_entity_poly.pdbx_seq_one_letter_code
_entity_poly.pdbx_strand_id
1 'polypeptide(L)'
;MGLYLQATTSTAEDLSIERIREFEASLRPVYAPLTVADADGQSPSEVSDCSTSTTEAEAVHAFTLVRIFQHTALLYLYRAICGLPTRHPLVQQHVKSCLACIFEIPREANNLNCIVFPLFIAGAHVSLAEEQKAVLDMADVIYDDMRFASIDAVKSFFKTIWPSKSGEKTWLEIFSHLSPHVLVL
;
A
#
# COMPACT_ATOMS: atom_id res chain seq x y z
N MET A 1 10.12 9.35 19.73
CA MET A 1 8.91 8.59 19.35
C MET A 1 7.98 8.26 20.52
N GLY A 2 8.46 8.10 21.76
CA GLY A 2 7.57 7.75 22.90
C GLY A 2 6.56 8.83 23.30
N LEU A 3 6.92 10.12 23.21
CA LEU A 3 6.08 11.22 23.70
C LEU A 3 4.78 11.42 22.91
N TYR A 4 4.79 11.22 21.58
CA TYR A 4 3.60 11.40 20.74
C TYR A 4 2.61 10.23 20.89
N LEU A 5 3.12 9.00 20.90
CA LEU A 5 2.32 7.80 21.23
C LEU A 5 1.67 7.91 22.61
N GLN A 6 2.38 8.47 23.59
CA GLN A 6 1.85 8.66 24.94
C GLN A 6 0.77 9.76 24.98
N ALA A 7 0.89 10.81 24.15
CA ALA A 7 -0.11 11.86 24.02
C ALA A 7 -1.40 11.40 23.31
N THR A 8 -1.30 10.60 22.25
CA THR A 8 -2.46 10.04 21.53
C THR A 8 -3.18 8.98 22.34
N THR A 9 -2.46 8.13 23.07
CA THR A 9 -3.05 7.11 23.97
C THR A 9 -3.65 7.70 25.25
N SER A 10 -3.19 8.88 25.67
CA SER A 10 -3.70 9.62 26.83
C SER A 10 -4.99 10.42 26.55
N THR A 11 -5.56 10.38 25.34
CA THR A 11 -6.71 11.24 24.93
C THR A 11 -6.47 12.74 25.14
N ALA A 12 -5.20 13.18 25.17
CA ALA A 12 -4.85 14.58 25.40
C ALA A 12 -4.91 15.42 24.11
N GLU A 13 -4.78 14.79 22.94
CA GLU A 13 -4.92 15.42 21.62
C GLU A 13 -5.79 14.54 20.71
N ASP A 14 -7.03 14.95 20.46
CA ASP A 14 -7.83 14.39 19.38
C ASP A 14 -7.22 14.82 18.04
N LEU A 15 -7.02 13.87 17.12
CA LEU A 15 -6.56 14.19 15.76
C LEU A 15 -7.66 14.99 15.04
N SER A 16 -7.52 16.32 15.01
CA SER A 16 -8.43 17.21 14.26
C SER A 16 -8.52 16.77 12.79
N ILE A 17 -9.76 16.70 12.29
CA ILE A 17 -10.07 16.33 10.91
C ILE A 17 -9.41 17.31 9.93
N GLU A 18 -9.39 18.60 10.26
CA GLU A 18 -8.75 19.65 9.47
C GLU A 18 -7.26 19.38 9.32
N ARG A 19 -6.57 19.08 10.42
CA ARG A 19 -5.13 18.81 10.42
C ARG A 19 -4.79 17.52 9.66
N ILE A 20 -5.62 16.48 9.78
CA ILE A 20 -5.49 15.26 8.99
C ILE A 20 -5.60 15.57 7.50
N ARG A 21 -6.63 16.35 7.11
CA ARG A 21 -6.86 16.72 5.70
C ARG A 21 -5.72 17.54 5.12
N GLU A 22 -5.23 18.53 5.86
CA GLU A 22 -4.08 19.36 5.44
C GLU A 22 -2.82 18.51 5.26
N PHE A 23 -2.55 17.62 6.22
CA PHE A 23 -1.42 16.70 6.16
C PHE A 23 -1.53 15.75 4.96
N GLU A 24 -2.65 15.05 4.80
CA GLU A 24 -2.87 14.14 3.67
C GLU A 24 -2.82 14.87 2.32
N ALA A 25 -3.33 16.12 2.26
CA ALA A 25 -3.25 16.95 1.07
C ALA A 25 -1.79 17.28 0.71
N SER A 26 -0.93 17.55 1.70
CA SER A 26 0.50 17.78 1.47
C SER A 26 1.26 16.56 0.96
N LEU A 27 0.73 15.35 1.21
CA LEU A 27 1.29 14.09 0.73
C LEU A 27 0.71 13.63 -0.61
N ARG A 28 -0.22 14.40 -1.20
CA ARG A 28 -0.77 14.06 -2.52
C ARG A 28 0.34 14.15 -3.56
N PRO A 29 0.46 13.15 -4.44
CA PRO A 29 1.42 13.19 -5.52
C PRO A 29 1.16 14.42 -6.39
N VAL A 30 2.19 15.24 -6.57
CA VAL A 30 2.18 16.28 -7.60
C VAL A 30 2.64 15.60 -8.88
N TYR A 31 1.69 15.31 -9.76
CA TYR A 31 1.99 14.71 -11.04
C TYR A 31 2.63 15.77 -11.94
N ALA A 32 3.94 15.68 -12.15
CA ALA A 32 4.57 16.36 -13.27
C ALA A 32 4.08 15.68 -14.55
N PRO A 33 3.61 16.41 -15.56
CA PRO A 33 3.41 15.83 -16.89
C PRO A 33 4.74 15.21 -17.30
N LEU A 34 4.76 13.91 -17.61
CA LEU A 34 5.90 13.29 -18.25
C LEU A 34 6.04 13.98 -19.62
N THR A 35 6.86 15.03 -19.69
CA THR A 35 7.14 15.66 -20.96
C THR A 35 7.96 14.68 -21.77
N VAL A 36 7.33 14.10 -22.79
CA VAL A 36 7.91 13.17 -23.78
C VAL A 36 9.18 13.73 -24.44
N ALA A 37 9.47 15.02 -24.24
CA ALA A 37 10.64 15.73 -24.75
C ALA A 37 12.01 15.17 -24.30
N ASP A 38 12.09 14.39 -23.21
CA ASP A 38 13.36 13.85 -22.71
C ASP A 38 13.65 12.40 -23.14
N ALA A 39 12.70 11.72 -23.80
CA ALA A 39 12.83 10.30 -24.12
C ALA A 39 13.52 10.01 -25.47
N ASP A 40 13.44 10.91 -26.45
CA ASP A 40 13.94 10.63 -27.80
C ASP A 40 15.08 11.57 -28.23
N GLY A 41 16.30 11.03 -28.19
CA GLY A 41 17.37 11.44 -29.10
C GLY A 41 17.15 10.96 -30.55
N GLN A 42 15.91 10.69 -30.96
CA GLN A 42 15.56 10.15 -32.27
C GLN A 42 14.82 11.17 -33.16
N SER A 43 15.32 11.27 -34.40
CA SER A 43 14.85 12.19 -35.44
C SER A 43 13.36 12.02 -35.79
N PRO A 44 12.70 13.09 -36.26
CA PRO A 44 11.25 13.18 -36.43
C PRO A 44 10.75 12.53 -37.72
N SER A 45 10.91 11.23 -37.88
CA SER A 45 10.30 10.48 -38.99
C SER A 45 10.10 9.02 -38.62
N GLU A 46 8.99 8.74 -37.93
CA GLU A 46 8.17 7.52 -38.00
C GLU A 46 7.10 7.61 -36.89
N VAL A 47 6.03 8.36 -37.15
CA VAL A 47 4.86 8.42 -36.26
C VAL A 47 4.07 7.13 -36.45
N SER A 48 4.44 6.12 -35.67
CA SER A 48 3.63 4.93 -35.47
C SER A 48 2.63 5.22 -34.37
N ASP A 49 1.33 5.26 -34.69
CA ASP A 49 0.22 5.48 -33.76
C ASP A 49 0.11 4.42 -32.63
N CYS A 50 0.95 3.38 -32.67
CA CYS A 50 0.98 2.30 -31.67
C CYS A 50 1.72 2.72 -30.37
N SER A 51 2.79 3.51 -30.49
CA SER A 51 3.69 3.82 -29.38
C SER A 51 3.01 4.68 -28.31
N THR A 52 2.17 5.63 -28.70
CA THR A 52 1.46 6.57 -27.81
C THR A 52 0.55 5.87 -26.80
N SER A 53 -0.16 4.82 -27.23
CA SER A 53 -1.10 4.09 -26.36
C SER A 53 -0.42 3.29 -25.24
N THR A 54 0.78 2.76 -25.51
CA THR A 54 1.54 1.96 -24.53
C THR A 54 2.13 2.85 -23.46
N THR A 55 2.70 4.01 -23.85
CA THR A 55 3.28 4.98 -22.93
C THR A 55 2.24 5.61 -22.00
N GLU A 56 1.01 5.85 -22.49
CA GLU A 56 -0.10 6.33 -21.66
C GLU A 56 -0.53 5.29 -20.62
N ALA A 57 -0.63 4.01 -20.99
CA ALA A 57 -0.95 2.93 -20.06
C ALA A 57 0.13 2.78 -18.97
N GLU A 58 1.40 2.81 -19.34
CA GLU A 58 2.53 2.78 -18.40
C GLU A 58 2.51 3.96 -17.43
N ALA A 59 2.21 5.17 -17.91
CA ALA A 59 2.07 6.36 -17.07
C ALA A 59 0.91 6.20 -16.07
N VAL A 60 -0.23 5.68 -16.51
CA VAL A 60 -1.38 5.38 -15.63
C VAL A 60 -0.98 4.37 -14.55
N HIS A 61 -0.28 3.29 -14.91
CA HIS A 61 0.21 2.30 -13.94
C HIS A 61 1.19 2.90 -12.94
N ALA A 62 2.10 3.76 -13.39
CA ALA A 62 3.03 4.47 -12.52
C ALA A 62 2.26 5.37 -11.52
N PHE A 63 1.24 6.10 -11.97
CA PHE A 63 0.43 6.94 -11.09
C PHE A 63 -0.37 6.12 -10.07
N THR A 64 -0.92 4.97 -10.48
CA THR A 64 -1.58 4.04 -9.57
C THR A 64 -0.61 3.51 -8.51
N LEU A 65 0.62 3.14 -8.88
CA LEU A 65 1.64 2.73 -7.93
C LEU A 65 1.96 3.83 -6.91
N VAL A 66 2.13 5.07 -7.37
CA VAL A 66 2.41 6.20 -6.46
C VAL A 66 1.28 6.34 -5.43
N ARG A 67 0.01 6.19 -5.83
CA ARG A 67 -1.14 6.22 -4.91
C ARG A 67 -1.13 5.05 -3.92
N ILE A 68 -0.76 3.86 -4.36
CA ILE A 68 -0.62 2.67 -3.50
C ILE A 68 0.42 2.91 -2.41
N PHE A 69 1.58 3.45 -2.78
CA PHE A 69 2.64 3.77 -1.81
C PHE A 69 2.23 4.92 -0.87
N GLN A 70 1.50 5.92 -1.35
CA GLN A 70 0.95 6.99 -0.51
C GLN A 70 0.04 6.39 0.58
N HIS A 71 -0.90 5.51 0.22
CA HIS A 71 -1.77 4.87 1.20
C HIS A 71 -1.00 3.95 2.16
N THR A 72 0.02 3.26 1.66
CA THR A 72 0.89 2.41 2.49
C THR A 72 1.66 3.24 3.53
N ALA A 73 2.19 4.41 3.15
CA ALA A 73 2.87 5.32 4.06
C ALA A 73 1.92 5.89 5.13
N LEU A 74 0.69 6.23 4.74
CA LEU A 74 -0.34 6.68 5.69
C LEU A 74 -0.73 5.57 6.67
N LEU A 75 -0.82 4.32 6.22
CA LEU A 75 -1.04 3.18 7.12
C LEU A 75 0.08 3.04 8.14
N TYR A 76 1.35 3.14 7.72
CA TYR A 76 2.48 3.13 8.65
C TYR A 76 2.39 4.28 9.66
N LEU A 77 2.15 5.51 9.19
CA LEU A 77 2.03 6.66 10.07
C LEU A 77 0.92 6.46 11.11
N TYR A 78 -0.28 6.10 10.68
CA TYR A 78 -1.42 5.96 11.59
C TYR A 78 -1.28 4.78 12.54
N ARG A 79 -0.70 3.67 12.09
CA ARG A 79 -0.57 2.46 12.90
C ARG A 79 0.67 2.43 13.78
N ALA A 80 1.84 2.69 13.20
CA ALA A 80 3.12 2.58 13.89
C ALA A 80 3.46 3.85 14.67
N ILE A 81 3.19 5.03 14.10
CA ILE A 81 3.60 6.31 14.70
C ILE A 81 2.51 6.89 15.59
N CYS A 82 1.25 6.93 15.14
CA CYS A 82 0.14 7.45 15.94
C CYS A 82 -0.47 6.40 16.89
N GLY A 83 -0.19 5.11 16.65
CA GLY A 83 -0.70 4.01 17.47
C GLY A 83 -2.20 3.76 17.31
N LEU A 84 -2.85 4.28 16.26
CA LEU A 84 -4.27 4.08 16.03
C LEU A 84 -4.57 2.60 15.83
N PRO A 85 -5.68 2.06 16.34
CA PRO A 85 -5.96 0.63 16.21
C PRO A 85 -6.28 0.21 14.77
N THR A 86 -6.15 -1.09 14.47
CA THR A 86 -6.42 -1.64 13.13
C THR A 86 -7.82 -1.27 12.64
N ARG A 87 -8.82 -1.27 13.51
CA ARG A 87 -10.22 -0.98 13.16
C ARG A 87 -10.56 0.51 13.14
N HIS A 88 -9.59 1.38 13.41
CA HIS A 88 -9.81 2.82 13.36
C HIS A 88 -10.28 3.25 11.96
N PRO A 89 -11.27 4.16 11.83
CA PRO A 89 -11.80 4.58 10.54
C PRO A 89 -10.73 5.09 9.55
N LEU A 90 -9.78 5.91 10.00
CA LEU A 90 -8.66 6.39 9.16
C LEU A 90 -7.78 5.26 8.63
N VAL A 91 -7.49 4.27 9.47
CA VAL A 91 -6.70 3.09 9.05
C VAL A 91 -7.50 2.32 8.00
N GLN A 92 -8.75 1.99 8.29
CA GLN A 92 -9.59 1.20 7.37
C GLN A 92 -9.88 1.93 6.07
N GLN A 93 -9.99 3.26 6.07
CA GLN A 93 -10.09 4.06 4.86
C GLN A 93 -8.88 3.83 3.95
N HIS A 94 -7.66 3.93 4.48
CA HIS A 94 -6.45 3.72 3.67
C HIS A 94 -6.20 2.26 3.32
N VAL A 95 -6.60 1.29 4.15
CA VAL A 95 -6.59 -0.14 3.76
C VAL A 95 -7.45 -0.33 2.51
N LYS A 96 -8.69 0.16 2.53
CA LYS A 96 -9.63 0.01 1.41
C LYS A 96 -9.16 0.74 0.16
N SER A 97 -8.71 1.99 0.28
CA SER A 97 -8.20 2.75 -0.86
C SER A 97 -6.92 2.13 -1.45
N CYS A 98 -6.02 1.60 -0.60
CA CYS A 98 -4.81 0.91 -1.06
C CYS A 98 -5.18 -0.34 -1.85
N LEU A 99 -6.05 -1.20 -1.29
CA LEU A 99 -6.47 -2.44 -1.94
C LEU A 99 -7.24 -2.18 -3.24
N ALA A 100 -8.11 -1.16 -3.27
CA ALA A 100 -8.80 -0.77 -4.49
C ALA A 100 -7.79 -0.44 -5.61
N CYS A 101 -6.77 0.36 -5.33
CA CYS A 101 -5.73 0.67 -6.31
C CYS A 101 -4.88 -0.56 -6.68
N ILE A 102 -4.58 -1.46 -5.73
CA ILE A 102 -3.83 -2.69 -6.02
C ILE A 102 -4.62 -3.59 -6.98
N PHE A 103 -5.92 -3.75 -6.75
CA PHE A 103 -6.78 -4.62 -7.57
C PHE A 103 -7.12 -4.03 -8.95
N GLU A 104 -6.84 -2.74 -9.17
CA GLU A 104 -6.92 -2.10 -10.49
C GLU A 104 -5.69 -2.39 -11.38
N ILE A 105 -4.60 -2.93 -10.83
CA ILE A 105 -3.40 -3.24 -11.62
C ILE A 105 -3.63 -4.51 -12.46
N PRO A 106 -3.45 -4.45 -13.79
CA PRO A 106 -3.54 -5.61 -14.66
C PRO A 106 -2.53 -6.69 -14.30
N ARG A 107 -2.87 -7.95 -14.57
CA ARG A 107 -1.98 -9.08 -14.30
C ARG A 107 -0.74 -9.07 -15.18
N GLU A 108 -0.85 -8.45 -16.35
CA GLU A 108 0.20 -8.36 -17.36
C GLU A 108 1.11 -7.14 -17.11
N ALA A 109 0.87 -6.37 -16.05
CA ALA A 109 1.67 -5.21 -15.74
C ALA A 109 3.09 -5.61 -15.28
N ASN A 110 4.11 -5.03 -15.90
CA ASN A 110 5.53 -5.32 -15.61
C ASN A 110 5.99 -4.91 -14.19
N ASN A 111 5.08 -4.41 -13.35
CA ASN A 111 5.36 -3.81 -12.06
C ASN A 111 4.62 -4.48 -10.89
N LEU A 112 4.12 -5.71 -11.07
CA LEU A 112 3.48 -6.50 -10.00
C LEU A 112 4.42 -6.75 -8.80
N ASN A 113 5.73 -6.78 -9.02
CA ASN A 113 6.72 -6.85 -7.95
C ASN A 113 6.64 -5.65 -6.98
N CYS A 114 6.29 -4.47 -7.49
CA CYS A 114 6.24 -3.22 -6.71
C CYS A 114 5.10 -3.21 -5.70
N ILE A 115 4.06 -4.03 -5.88
CA ILE A 115 2.90 -4.06 -4.98
C ILE A 115 2.98 -5.13 -3.89
N VAL A 116 4.01 -5.98 -3.87
CA VAL A 116 4.19 -7.01 -2.83
C VAL A 116 4.17 -6.40 -1.43
N PHE A 117 4.97 -5.35 -1.22
CA PHE A 117 5.06 -4.69 0.08
C PHE A 117 3.75 -3.94 0.45
N PRO A 118 3.17 -3.11 -0.42
CA PRO A 118 1.86 -2.52 -0.18
C PRO A 118 0.75 -3.54 0.14
N LEU A 119 0.68 -4.64 -0.61
CA LEU A 119 -0.27 -5.73 -0.34
C LEU A 119 -0.01 -6.37 1.02
N PHE A 120 1.26 -6.57 1.38
CA PHE A 120 1.65 -7.07 2.69
C PHE A 120 1.16 -6.18 3.83
N ILE A 121 1.40 -4.86 3.74
CA ILE A 121 0.98 -3.90 4.76
C ILE A 121 -0.54 -3.77 4.82
N ALA A 122 -1.21 -3.54 3.69
CA ALA A 122 -2.66 -3.36 3.67
C ALA A 122 -3.39 -4.66 4.06
N GLY A 123 -2.96 -5.80 3.53
CA GLY A 123 -3.48 -7.13 3.84
C GLY A 123 -3.40 -7.49 5.32
N ALA A 124 -2.31 -7.08 5.99
CA ALA A 124 -2.15 -7.29 7.43
C ALA A 124 -3.19 -6.56 8.30
N HIS A 125 -3.84 -5.53 7.72
CA HIS A 125 -4.81 -4.68 8.41
C HIS A 125 -6.26 -4.88 7.92
N VAL A 126 -6.51 -5.88 7.09
CA VAL A 126 -7.86 -6.22 6.63
C VAL A 126 -8.71 -6.84 7.73
N SER A 127 -9.95 -6.36 7.86
CA SER A 127 -10.90 -6.83 8.88
C SER A 127 -12.00 -7.74 8.34
N LEU A 128 -12.37 -7.63 7.06
CA LEU A 128 -13.50 -8.38 6.47
C LEU A 128 -13.04 -9.64 5.74
N ALA A 129 -13.74 -10.75 5.93
CA ALA A 129 -13.38 -12.03 5.33
C ALA A 129 -13.36 -12.01 3.78
N GLU A 130 -14.23 -11.21 3.17
CA GLU A 130 -14.25 -11.02 1.71
C GLU A 130 -12.98 -10.33 1.20
N GLU A 131 -12.57 -9.25 1.87
CA GLU A 131 -11.32 -8.54 1.56
C GLU A 131 -10.10 -9.44 1.84
N GLN A 132 -10.13 -10.28 2.89
CA GLN A 132 -9.06 -11.24 3.20
C GLN A 132 -8.89 -12.25 2.07
N LYS A 133 -10.00 -12.76 1.54
CA LYS A 133 -9.98 -13.64 0.38
C LYS A 133 -9.39 -12.93 -0.84
N ALA A 134 -9.85 -11.72 -1.15
CA ALA A 134 -9.33 -10.93 -2.28
C ALA A 134 -7.81 -10.67 -2.17
N VAL A 135 -7.30 -10.41 -0.95
CA VAL A 135 -5.86 -10.27 -0.71
C VAL A 135 -5.10 -11.58 -0.96
N LEU A 136 -5.63 -12.72 -0.54
CA LEU A 136 -5.01 -14.02 -0.83
C LEU A 136 -5.01 -14.32 -2.33
N ASP A 137 -6.12 -14.06 -3.01
CA ASP A 137 -6.27 -14.26 -4.45
C ASP A 137 -5.26 -13.38 -5.21
N MET A 138 -5.06 -12.12 -4.78
CA MET A 138 -4.04 -11.24 -5.36
C MET A 138 -2.61 -11.73 -5.08
N ALA A 139 -2.34 -12.24 -3.88
CA ALA A 139 -1.04 -12.85 -3.57
C ALA A 139 -0.76 -14.07 -4.45
N ASP A 140 -1.79 -14.86 -4.79
CA ASP A 140 -1.67 -15.96 -5.75
C ASP A 140 -1.30 -15.47 -7.15
N VAL A 141 -1.93 -14.39 -7.64
CA VAL A 141 -1.54 -13.76 -8.92
C VAL A 141 -0.06 -13.39 -8.94
N ILE A 142 0.39 -12.74 -7.87
CA ILE A 142 1.78 -12.28 -7.75
C ILE A 142 2.76 -13.47 -7.69
N TYR A 143 2.38 -14.55 -7.01
CA TYR A 143 3.19 -15.76 -6.95
C TYR A 143 3.28 -16.47 -8.30
N ASP A 144 2.18 -16.57 -9.03
CA ASP A 144 2.13 -17.23 -10.34
C ASP A 144 3.04 -16.52 -11.36
N ASP A 145 3.10 -15.19 -11.29
CA ASP A 145 3.95 -14.35 -12.14
C ASP A 145 5.44 -14.44 -11.76
N MET A 146 5.78 -14.18 -10.48
CA MET A 146 7.17 -14.01 -10.06
C MET A 146 7.84 -15.26 -9.49
N ARG A 147 7.06 -16.23 -9.02
CA ARG A 147 7.51 -17.45 -8.33
C ARG A 147 8.42 -17.21 -7.12
N PHE A 148 8.19 -16.09 -6.42
CA PHE A 148 8.93 -15.77 -5.20
C PHE A 148 8.40 -16.58 -4.02
N ALA A 149 9.25 -17.42 -3.43
CA ALA A 149 8.93 -18.17 -2.21
C ALA A 149 8.53 -17.28 -1.02
N SER A 150 8.91 -16.00 -1.04
CA SER A 150 8.50 -15.02 -0.03
C SER A 150 6.99 -14.77 -0.01
N ILE A 151 6.27 -14.99 -1.12
CA ILE A 151 4.82 -14.78 -1.17
C ILE A 151 4.08 -15.87 -0.40
N ASP A 152 4.55 -17.11 -0.40
CA ASP A 152 4.00 -18.19 0.44
C ASP A 152 4.13 -17.86 1.94
N ALA A 153 5.25 -17.25 2.33
CA ALA A 153 5.45 -16.76 3.69
C ALA A 153 4.47 -15.62 4.03
N VAL A 154 4.24 -14.69 3.12
CA VAL A 154 3.24 -13.61 3.27
C VAL A 154 1.83 -14.17 3.43
N LYS A 155 1.41 -15.14 2.59
CA LYS A 155 0.09 -15.78 2.70
C LYS A 155 -0.09 -16.51 4.02
N SER A 156 0.96 -17.21 4.47
CA SER A 156 0.96 -17.93 5.75
C SER A 156 0.87 -16.96 6.93
N PHE A 157 1.57 -15.82 6.84
CA PHE A 157 1.48 -14.75 7.81
C PHE A 157 0.05 -14.21 7.94
N PHE A 158 -0.61 -13.88 6.83
CA PHE A 158 -2.00 -13.40 6.83
C PHE A 158 -2.96 -14.36 7.53
N LYS A 159 -2.90 -15.63 7.16
CA LYS A 159 -3.72 -16.69 7.78
C LYS A 159 -3.48 -16.85 9.28
N THR A 160 -2.31 -16.45 9.77
CA THR A 160 -1.97 -16.49 11.20
C THR A 160 -2.53 -15.30 11.95
N ILE A 161 -2.51 -14.10 11.36
CA ILE A 161 -2.93 -12.88 12.05
C ILE A 161 -4.45 -12.65 12.02
N TRP A 162 -5.14 -13.03 10.94
CA TRP A 162 -6.58 -12.77 10.75
C TRP A 162 -7.53 -13.52 11.71
N PRO A 163 -7.28 -14.77 12.14
CA PRO A 163 -8.15 -15.48 13.07
C PRO A 163 -8.20 -14.86 14.48
N SER A 164 -7.28 -13.93 14.79
CA SER A 164 -7.17 -13.32 16.11
C SER A 164 -8.38 -12.41 16.39
N LYS A 165 -9.39 -12.97 17.06
CA LYS A 165 -10.46 -12.19 17.74
C LYS A 165 -9.95 -11.41 18.97
N SER A 166 -8.68 -11.56 19.31
CA SER A 166 -8.05 -11.08 20.55
C SER A 166 -7.48 -9.68 20.36
N GLY A 167 -8.21 -8.66 20.84
CA GLY A 167 -7.70 -7.32 21.08
C GLY A 167 -7.22 -6.55 19.84
N GLU A 168 -7.12 -5.23 19.96
CA GLU A 168 -6.48 -4.41 18.94
C GLU A 168 -4.97 -4.58 19.07
N LYS A 169 -4.36 -5.45 18.25
CA LYS A 169 -2.90 -5.62 18.21
C LYS A 169 -2.22 -4.32 17.81
N THR A 170 -1.11 -3.99 18.45
CA THR A 170 -0.22 -2.89 18.03
C THR A 170 0.52 -3.24 16.74
N TRP A 171 1.15 -2.26 16.09
CA TRP A 171 1.98 -2.50 14.89
C TRP A 171 3.04 -3.59 15.13
N LEU A 172 3.79 -3.47 16.23
CA LEU A 172 4.86 -4.42 16.57
C LEU A 172 4.32 -5.83 16.83
N GLU A 173 3.16 -5.95 17.49
CA GLU A 173 2.54 -7.25 17.75
C GLU A 173 2.08 -7.95 16.48
N ILE A 174 1.53 -7.21 15.51
CA ILE A 174 1.14 -7.77 14.21
C ILE A 174 2.35 -8.39 13.51
N PHE A 175 3.48 -7.68 13.49
CA PHE A 175 4.68 -8.11 12.77
C PHE A 175 5.68 -8.92 13.62
N SER A 176 5.35 -9.21 14.88
CA SER A 176 6.20 -9.99 15.79
C SER A 176 6.49 -11.42 15.33
N HIS A 177 5.63 -11.97 14.47
CA HIS A 177 5.77 -13.32 13.92
C HIS A 177 6.75 -13.40 12.74
N LEU A 178 7.28 -12.26 12.28
CA LEU A 178 8.30 -12.24 11.24
C LEU A 178 9.67 -12.63 11.80
N SER A 179 10.57 -13.04 10.91
CA SER A 179 11.96 -13.28 11.28
C SER A 179 12.54 -12.03 11.96
N PRO A 180 13.37 -12.17 13.01
CA PRO A 180 14.00 -11.05 13.70
C PRO A 180 14.89 -10.17 12.80
N HIS A 181 15.17 -10.62 11.58
CA HIS A 181 15.89 -9.86 10.56
C HIS A 181 14.99 -9.01 9.66
N VAL A 182 13.66 -9.09 9.82
CA VAL A 182 12.69 -8.33 9.03
C VAL A 182 12.25 -7.11 9.81
N LEU A 183 12.55 -5.94 9.25
CA LEU A 183 12.07 -4.66 9.77
C LEU A 183 10.93 -4.17 8.88
N VAL A 184 9.74 -4.01 9.47
CA VAL A 184 8.59 -3.43 8.79
C VAL A 184 8.50 -1.96 9.19
N LEU A 185 9.13 -1.12 8.38
CA LEU A 185 9.09 0.34 8.43
C LEU A 185 7.88 0.91 7.71
#